data_AF-A0A9E1SMF7-F1
#
_entry.id   AF-A0A9E1SMF7-F1
#
_cell.length_a   1.000
_cell.length_b   1.000
_cell.length_c   1.000
_cell.angle_alpha   90.00
_cell.angle_beta   90.00
_cell.angle_gamma   90.00
#
_symmetry.space_group_name_H-M   'P 1'
#
loop_
_entity.id
_entity.type
_entity.pdbx_description
1 polymer ?
#
loop_
_entity_poly.entity_id
_entity_poly.type
_entity_poly.pdbx_seq_one_letter_code
_entity_poly.pdbx_strand_id
1 'polypeptide(L)'
;SQIASSIDPSISLEDQKRIANSYIKIIFLVGQELIDIYQLNNAEIDNFLFESNYKFVQEALTGFNDSFFYGLPIFLELKEYVHIQSSGLQLTKSPGQFWVYLGCILLVLGIFCMIYIQEVRLWVLKKKDKKNVLVALTTNRHRYEFDQFAVRISQQIRKILN
;
A
#
# COMPACT_ATOMS: atom_id res chain seq x y z
N SER A 1 -38.45 -6.16 25.88
CA SER A 1 -37.82 -7.36 25.31
C SER A 1 -38.72 -8.56 25.57
N GLN A 2 -39.20 -9.25 24.53
CA GLN A 2 -40.09 -10.42 24.65
C GLN A 2 -39.44 -11.63 25.36
N ILE A 3 -38.12 -11.60 25.59
CA ILE A 3 -37.42 -12.60 26.41
C ILE A 3 -37.96 -12.61 27.85
N ALA A 4 -38.39 -11.46 28.38
CA ALA A 4 -38.99 -11.38 29.72
C ALA A 4 -40.39 -12.01 29.79
N SER A 5 -41.17 -11.94 28.70
CA SER A 5 -42.52 -12.54 28.63
C SER A 5 -42.52 -14.05 28.40
N SER A 6 -41.37 -14.63 28.06
CA SER A 6 -41.18 -16.08 27.88
C SER A 6 -40.70 -16.79 29.15
N ILE A 7 -40.45 -16.04 30.24
CA ILE A 7 -40.04 -16.56 31.55
C ILE A 7 -41.28 -16.67 32.43
N ASP A 8 -41.43 -17.81 33.10
CA ASP A 8 -42.51 -18.22 34.01
C ASP A 8 -43.36 -17.06 34.58
N PRO A 9 -44.69 -17.05 34.35
CA PRO A 9 -45.58 -15.96 34.77
C PRO A 9 -45.72 -15.81 36.30
N SER A 10 -45.12 -16.71 37.08
CA SER A 10 -45.15 -16.70 38.55
C SER A 10 -44.19 -15.68 39.21
N ILE A 11 -43.39 -14.94 38.43
CA ILE A 11 -42.31 -14.05 38.92
C ILE A 11 -42.64 -12.57 38.60
N SER A 12 -42.29 -11.64 39.50
CA SER A 12 -42.46 -10.19 39.28
C SER A 12 -41.73 -9.70 38.03
N LEU A 13 -42.33 -8.73 37.31
CA LEU A 13 -41.79 -8.10 36.09
C LEU A 13 -40.38 -7.51 36.25
N GLU A 14 -39.98 -7.17 37.49
CA GLU A 14 -38.66 -6.65 37.81
C GLU A 14 -37.58 -7.75 37.88
N ASP A 15 -37.93 -8.89 38.46
CA ASP A 15 -37.04 -10.06 38.58
C ASP A 15 -36.89 -10.79 37.25
N GLN A 16 -37.94 -10.86 36.42
CA GLN A 16 -37.86 -11.40 35.06
C GLN A 16 -36.83 -10.64 34.21
N LYS A 17 -36.81 -9.31 34.31
CA LYS A 17 -35.81 -8.46 33.61
C LYS A 17 -34.40 -8.70 34.13
N ARG A 18 -34.23 -8.84 35.44
CA ARG A 18 -32.91 -9.11 36.06
C ARG A 18 -32.36 -10.47 35.64
N ILE A 19 -33.21 -11.49 35.61
CA ILE A 19 -32.86 -12.85 35.19
C ILE A 19 -32.51 -12.87 33.70
N ALA A 20 -33.33 -12.26 32.84
CA ALA A 20 -33.04 -12.14 31.41
C ALA A 20 -31.69 -11.44 31.13
N ASN A 21 -31.39 -10.35 31.85
CA ASN A 21 -30.11 -9.65 31.72
C ASN A 21 -28.92 -10.52 32.14
N SER A 22 -29.09 -11.40 33.13
CA SER A 22 -28.03 -12.31 33.57
C SER A 22 -27.75 -13.38 32.52
N TYR A 23 -28.80 -13.97 31.93
CA TYR A 23 -28.66 -14.92 30.82
C TYR A 23 -27.98 -14.31 29.59
N ILE A 24 -28.37 -13.09 29.20
CA ILE A 24 -27.74 -12.38 28.08
C ILE A 24 -26.25 -12.18 28.33
N LYS A 25 -25.84 -11.81 29.55
CA LYS A 25 -24.42 -11.66 29.92
C LYS A 25 -23.65 -12.97 29.84
N ILE A 26 -24.26 -14.08 30.25
CA ILE A 26 -23.63 -15.41 30.15
C ILE A 26 -23.43 -15.79 28.69
N ILE A 27 -24.48 -15.65 27.86
CA ILE A 27 -24.39 -15.94 26.42
C ILE A 27 -23.33 -15.05 25.76
N PHE A 28 -23.28 -13.77 26.11
CA PHE A 28 -22.28 -12.84 25.63
C PHE A 28 -20.85 -13.31 25.96
N LEU A 29 -20.59 -13.66 27.23
CA LEU A 29 -19.27 -14.12 27.69
C LEU A 29 -18.85 -15.43 27.00
N VAL A 30 -19.77 -16.40 26.93
CA VAL A 30 -19.51 -17.68 26.27
C VAL A 30 -19.25 -17.47 24.76
N GLY A 31 -19.99 -16.57 24.12
CA GLY A 31 -19.80 -16.23 22.72
C GLY A 31 -18.42 -15.64 22.42
N GLN A 32 -17.88 -14.80 23.32
CA GLN A 32 -16.50 -14.30 23.20
C GLN A 32 -15.48 -15.43 23.26
N GLU A 33 -15.53 -16.23 24.33
CA GLU A 33 -14.58 -17.32 24.58
C GLU A 33 -14.58 -18.35 23.44
N LEU A 34 -15.75 -18.66 22.86
CA LEU A 34 -15.84 -19.58 21.74
C LEU A 34 -15.13 -19.06 20.48
N ILE A 35 -15.24 -17.77 20.19
CA ILE A 35 -14.54 -17.15 19.05
C ILE A 35 -13.03 -17.18 19.30
N ASP A 36 -12.60 -16.84 20.51
CA ASP A 36 -11.18 -16.83 20.89
C ASP A 36 -10.57 -18.24 20.81
N ILE A 37 -11.25 -19.26 21.35
CA ILE A 37 -10.82 -20.67 21.25
C ILE A 37 -10.78 -21.13 19.80
N TYR A 38 -11.74 -20.73 18.97
CA TYR A 38 -11.79 -21.12 17.57
C TYR A 38 -10.62 -20.51 16.77
N GLN A 39 -10.32 -19.22 16.98
CA GLN A 39 -9.20 -18.52 16.36
C GLN A 39 -7.85 -19.14 16.78
N LEU A 40 -7.70 -19.52 18.05
CA LEU A 40 -6.48 -20.19 18.54
C LEU A 40 -6.26 -21.56 17.88
N ASN A 41 -7.32 -22.32 17.63
CA ASN A 41 -7.23 -23.66 17.05
C ASN A 41 -7.14 -23.66 15.51
N ASN A 42 -7.50 -22.57 14.83
CA ASN A 42 -7.57 -22.50 13.37
C ASN A 42 -6.89 -21.23 12.82
N ALA A 43 -5.61 -21.06 13.13
CA ALA A 43 -4.84 -19.85 12.75
C ALA A 43 -4.61 -19.67 11.23
N GLU A 44 -4.83 -20.71 10.41
CA GLU A 44 -4.59 -20.66 8.96
C GLU A 44 -5.85 -20.28 8.14
N ILE A 45 -7.02 -20.22 8.77
CA ILE A 45 -8.29 -19.94 8.10
C ILE A 45 -8.71 -18.51 8.46
N ASP A 46 -8.83 -17.63 7.46
CA ASP A 46 -9.33 -16.25 7.58
C ASP A 46 -10.85 -16.19 7.90
N ASN A 47 -11.31 -17.00 8.86
CA ASN A 47 -12.68 -16.95 9.36
C ASN A 47 -12.71 -16.14 10.66
N PHE A 48 -13.67 -15.24 10.79
CA PHE A 48 -13.86 -14.35 11.95
C PHE A 48 -12.78 -13.26 12.11
N LEU A 49 -12.39 -12.59 11.02
CA LEU A 49 -11.55 -11.39 11.05
C LEU A 49 -12.35 -10.14 11.50
N PHE A 50 -12.83 -10.16 12.75
CA PHE A 50 -13.53 -9.02 13.31
C PHE A 50 -12.54 -7.99 13.85
N GLU A 51 -12.89 -6.71 13.72
CA GLU A 51 -12.17 -5.61 14.38
C GLU A 51 -12.24 -5.76 15.92
N SER A 52 -13.34 -6.33 16.42
CA SER A 52 -13.52 -6.66 17.83
C SER A 52 -14.54 -7.79 17.99
N ASN A 53 -14.12 -8.92 18.58
CA ASN A 53 -15.00 -10.03 18.93
C ASN A 53 -16.13 -9.54 19.85
N TYR A 54 -15.83 -8.62 20.78
CA TYR A 54 -16.79 -8.00 21.69
C TYR A 54 -17.92 -7.31 20.92
N LYS A 55 -17.55 -6.45 19.97
CA LYS A 55 -18.50 -5.69 19.16
C LYS A 55 -19.36 -6.62 18.30
N PHE A 56 -18.75 -7.63 17.69
CA PHE A 56 -19.47 -8.60 16.86
C PHE A 56 -20.54 -9.35 17.65
N VAL A 57 -20.21 -9.94 18.80
CA VAL A 57 -21.19 -10.70 19.60
C VAL A 57 -22.27 -9.78 20.16
N GLN A 58 -21.93 -8.55 20.53
CA GLN A 58 -22.92 -7.56 20.96
C GLN A 58 -23.92 -7.27 19.84
N GLU A 59 -23.44 -6.96 18.63
CA GLU A 59 -24.28 -6.66 17.47
C GLU A 59 -25.11 -7.88 17.04
N ALA A 60 -24.53 -9.08 17.06
CA ALA A 60 -25.24 -10.33 16.75
C ALA A 60 -26.39 -10.60 17.74
N LEU A 61 -26.17 -10.40 19.04
CA LEU A 61 -27.19 -10.56 20.07
C LEU A 61 -28.29 -9.50 19.96
N THR A 62 -27.93 -8.26 19.63
CA THR A 62 -28.92 -7.22 19.35
C THR A 62 -29.75 -7.56 18.11
N GLY A 63 -29.12 -7.94 17.00
CA GLY A 63 -29.83 -8.34 15.78
C GLY A 63 -30.74 -9.56 15.98
N PHE A 64 -30.30 -10.54 16.78
CA PHE A 64 -31.13 -11.69 17.17
C PHE A 64 -32.34 -11.25 18.02
N ASN A 65 -32.16 -10.32 18.96
CA ASN A 65 -33.25 -9.74 19.74
C ASN A 65 -34.27 -9.03 18.83
N ASP A 66 -33.78 -8.23 17.88
CA ASP A 66 -34.59 -7.46 16.95
C ASP A 66 -35.37 -8.35 15.97
N SER A 67 -34.83 -9.53 15.62
CA SER A 67 -35.52 -10.51 14.78
C SER A 67 -36.87 -10.95 15.37
N PHE A 68 -36.98 -11.08 16.70
CA PHE A 68 -38.25 -11.43 17.35
C PHE A 68 -39.31 -10.33 17.20
N PHE A 69 -38.91 -9.06 17.10
CA PHE A 69 -39.84 -7.95 16.90
C PHE A 69 -40.36 -7.86 15.47
N TYR A 70 -39.63 -8.38 14.48
CA TYR A 70 -39.97 -8.25 13.06
C TYR A 70 -41.08 -9.23 12.61
N GLY A 71 -41.37 -10.28 13.39
CA GLY A 71 -42.56 -11.14 13.23
C GLY A 71 -42.58 -12.05 11.98
N LEU A 72 -41.56 -11.96 11.11
CA LEU A 72 -41.43 -12.79 9.91
C LEU A 72 -40.38 -13.87 10.13
N PRO A 73 -40.70 -15.17 9.97
CA PRO A 73 -39.77 -16.29 10.20
C PRO A 73 -38.80 -16.49 9.01
N ILE A 74 -38.34 -15.40 8.39
CA ILE A 74 -37.50 -15.45 7.18
C ILE A 74 -36.12 -14.94 7.56
N PHE A 75 -35.14 -15.86 7.57
CA PHE A 75 -33.73 -15.54 7.71
C PHE A 75 -33.12 -15.40 6.31
N LEU A 76 -32.69 -14.19 5.96
CA LEU A 76 -32.02 -13.92 4.69
C LEU A 76 -30.51 -14.13 4.88
N GLU A 77 -30.01 -15.26 4.40
CA GLU A 77 -28.60 -15.54 4.35
C GLU A 77 -28.00 -15.07 3.03
N LEU A 78 -26.92 -14.30 3.11
CA LEU A 78 -26.16 -13.87 1.94
C LEU A 78 -25.26 -15.03 1.47
N LYS A 79 -25.72 -15.80 0.48
CA LYS A 79 -24.94 -16.94 -0.05
C LYS A 79 -23.66 -16.54 -0.79
N GLU A 80 -23.66 -15.40 -1.46
CA GLU A 80 -22.55 -14.95 -2.30
C GLU A 80 -22.36 -13.43 -2.17
N TYR A 81 -22.09 -12.96 -0.96
CA TYR A 81 -21.74 -11.56 -0.76
C TYR A 81 -20.30 -11.31 -1.17
N VAL A 82 -20.12 -10.81 -2.39
CA VAL A 82 -18.86 -10.18 -2.79
C VAL A 82 -18.93 -8.72 -2.35
N HIS A 83 -18.17 -8.36 -1.31
CA HIS A 83 -18.07 -6.99 -0.84
C HIS A 83 -17.34 -6.13 -1.89
N ILE A 84 -18.11 -5.50 -2.79
CA ILE A 84 -17.58 -4.52 -3.74
C ILE A 84 -17.58 -3.17 -3.03
N GLN A 85 -16.45 -2.79 -2.44
CA GLN A 85 -16.26 -1.42 -1.96
C GLN A 85 -16.31 -0.50 -3.18
N SER A 86 -17.41 0.24 -3.31
CA SER A 86 -17.52 1.35 -4.26
C SER A 86 -16.73 2.54 -3.71
N SER A 87 -15.43 2.34 -3.49
CA SER A 87 -14.51 3.45 -3.40
C SER A 87 -14.46 4.04 -4.80
N GLY A 88 -15.02 5.24 -4.99
CA GLY A 88 -14.95 5.96 -6.26
C GLY A 88 -13.52 6.21 -6.77
N LEU A 89 -12.50 5.80 -6.00
CA LEU A 89 -11.16 5.54 -6.48
C LEU A 89 -11.18 4.30 -7.38
N GLN A 90 -11.52 4.51 -8.65
CA GLN A 90 -11.17 3.60 -9.72
C GLN A 90 -9.64 3.45 -9.75
N LEU A 91 -9.11 2.53 -8.95
CA LEU A 91 -7.77 1.99 -9.14
C LEU A 91 -7.81 0.98 -10.29
N THR A 92 -8.33 1.43 -11.44
CA THR A 92 -8.26 0.67 -12.68
C THR A 92 -6.80 0.71 -13.10
N LYS A 93 -6.12 -0.43 -12.98
CA LYS A 93 -4.85 -0.63 -13.68
C LYS A 93 -5.12 -0.50 -15.17
N SER A 94 -4.98 0.71 -15.68
CA SER A 94 -5.20 1.01 -17.09
C SER A 94 -4.09 0.32 -17.89
N PRO A 95 -4.41 -0.49 -18.91
CA PRO A 95 -3.45 -1.33 -19.64
C PRO A 95 -2.42 -0.55 -20.49
N GLY A 96 -2.21 0.74 -20.22
CA GLY A 96 -1.17 1.59 -20.81
C GLY A 96 -0.27 2.29 -19.79
N GLN A 97 -0.50 2.09 -18.48
CA GLN A 97 0.22 2.78 -17.42
C GLN A 97 1.74 2.61 -17.54
N PHE A 98 2.22 1.39 -17.79
CA PHE A 98 3.65 1.08 -17.89
C PHE A 98 4.38 1.94 -18.94
N TRP A 99 3.79 2.11 -20.13
CA TRP A 99 4.38 2.89 -21.21
C TRP A 99 4.46 4.39 -20.89
N VAL A 100 3.46 4.92 -20.19
CA VAL A 100 3.45 6.32 -19.74
C VAL A 100 4.56 6.57 -18.74
N TYR A 101 4.72 5.70 -17.73
CA TYR A 101 5.82 5.85 -16.76
C TYR A 101 7.19 5.71 -17.42
N LEU A 102 7.34 4.78 -18.37
CA LEU A 102 8.57 4.65 -19.16
C LEU A 102 8.88 5.95 -19.93
N GLY A 103 7.87 6.57 -20.56
CA GLY A 103 8.00 7.84 -21.25
C GLY A 103 8.40 8.99 -20.33
N CYS A 104 7.77 9.10 -19.15
CA CYS A 104 8.13 10.10 -18.15
C CYS A 104 9.59 9.97 -17.69
N ILE A 105 10.06 8.74 -17.44
CA ILE A 105 11.45 8.47 -17.05
C ILE A 105 12.40 8.87 -18.19
N LEU A 106 12.09 8.52 -19.43
CA LEU A 106 12.92 8.84 -20.58
C LEU A 106 13.01 10.35 -20.82
N LEU A 107 11.92 11.10 -20.61
CA LEU A 107 11.88 12.56 -20.74
C LEU A 107 12.79 13.23 -19.70
N VAL A 108 12.69 12.80 -18.44
CA VAL A 108 13.57 13.27 -17.36
C VAL A 108 15.04 13.01 -17.70
N LEU A 109 15.36 11.80 -18.16
CA LEU A 109 16.72 11.44 -18.57
C LEU A 109 17.21 12.27 -19.78
N GLY A 110 16.33 12.57 -20.74
CA GLY A 110 16.63 13.43 -21.88
C GLY A 110 17.01 14.86 -21.47
N ILE A 111 16.29 15.44 -20.51
CA ILE A 111 16.62 16.77 -19.95
C ILE A 111 17.99 16.73 -19.26
N PHE A 112 18.26 15.70 -18.45
CA PHE A 112 19.57 15.53 -17.82
C PHE A 112 20.69 15.39 -18.85
N CYS A 113 20.46 14.59 -19.90
CA CYS A 113 21.40 14.41 -21.00
C CYS A 113 21.71 15.75 -21.67
N MET A 114 20.70 16.56 -21.98
CA MET A 114 20.87 17.88 -22.60
C MET A 114 21.67 18.86 -21.71
N ILE A 115 21.53 18.76 -20.38
CA ILE A 115 22.25 19.63 -19.44
C ILE A 115 23.70 19.14 -19.19
N TYR A 116 23.93 17.83 -19.16
CA TYR A 116 25.21 17.24 -18.75
C TYR A 116 26.13 16.86 -19.90
N ILE A 117 25.64 16.53 -21.10
CA ILE A 117 26.50 16.31 -22.26
C ILE A 117 27.15 17.66 -22.62
N GLN A 118 28.47 17.71 -22.55
CA GLN A 118 29.26 18.89 -22.89
C GLN A 118 30.05 18.62 -24.16
N GLU A 119 30.06 19.59 -25.07
CA GLU A 119 30.96 19.58 -26.21
C GLU A 119 32.36 20.05 -25.76
N VAL A 120 33.36 19.21 -25.96
CA VAL A 120 34.78 19.58 -25.81
C VAL A 120 35.41 19.55 -27.20
N ARG A 121 35.91 20.70 -27.66
CA ARG A 121 36.62 20.79 -28.93
C ARG A 121 38.12 20.65 -28.68
N LEU A 122 38.72 19.59 -29.21
CA LEU A 122 40.15 19.29 -29.16
C LEU A 122 40.80 19.65 -30.50
N TRP A 123 41.81 20.51 -30.47
CA TRP A 123 42.63 20.86 -31.62
C TRP A 123 44.05 20.32 -31.40
N VAL A 124 44.56 19.55 -32.35
CA VAL A 124 45.92 18.99 -32.32
C VAL A 124 46.67 19.44 -33.56
N LEU A 125 47.76 20.20 -33.37
CA LEU A 125 48.63 20.64 -34.45
C LEU A 125 50.01 19.98 -34.30
N LYS A 126 50.40 19.20 -35.32
CA LYS A 126 51.74 18.60 -35.43
C LYS A 126 52.58 19.44 -36.39
N LYS A 127 53.61 20.12 -35.89
CA LYS A 127 54.54 20.89 -36.73
C LYS A 127 55.57 19.93 -37.34
N LYS A 128 55.81 20.05 -38.65
CA LYS A 128 56.65 19.12 -39.44
C LYS A 128 58.15 19.15 -39.09
N ASP A 129 58.59 20.18 -38.37
CA ASP A 129 60.01 20.51 -38.16
C ASP A 129 60.56 20.22 -36.74
N LYS A 130 59.70 19.94 -35.76
CA LYS A 130 60.11 19.59 -34.38
C LYS A 130 59.16 18.54 -33.82
N LYS A 131 59.61 17.69 -32.89
CA LYS A 131 58.77 16.75 -32.09
C LYS A 131 57.77 17.48 -31.15
N ASN A 132 57.38 18.71 -31.48
CA ASN A 132 56.50 19.54 -30.68
C ASN A 132 55.08 19.41 -31.26
N VAL A 133 54.21 18.75 -30.51
CA VAL A 133 52.76 18.74 -30.78
C VAL A 133 52.11 19.78 -29.89
N LEU A 134 51.39 20.70 -30.52
CA LEU A 134 50.59 21.69 -29.82
C LEU A 134 49.17 21.11 -29.66
N VAL A 135 48.70 21.02 -28.43
CA VAL A 135 47.34 20.59 -28.11
C VAL A 135 46.61 21.79 -27.50
N ALA A 136 45.48 22.17 -28.07
CA ALA A 136 44.60 23.20 -27.55
C ALA A 136 43.21 22.59 -27.28
N LEU A 137 42.67 22.81 -26.09
CA LEU A 137 41.32 22.39 -25.70
C LEU A 137 40.47 23.63 -25.46
N THR A 138 39.24 23.63 -25.97
CA THR A 138 38.24 24.66 -25.68
C THR A 138 36.91 24.02 -25.32
N THR A 139 36.20 24.63 -24.36
CA THR A 139 34.89 24.18 -23.87
C THR A 139 33.96 25.37 -23.67
N ASN A 140 32.67 25.17 -23.88
CA ASN A 140 31.63 26.20 -23.75
C ASN A 140 31.26 26.51 -22.28
N ARG A 141 31.52 25.57 -21.35
CA ARG A 141 31.27 25.77 -19.91
C ARG A 141 32.50 25.36 -19.10
N HIS A 142 33.06 26.31 -18.35
CA HIS A 142 34.24 26.06 -17.50
C HIS A 142 33.83 25.26 -16.25
N ARG A 143 34.15 23.97 -16.21
CA ARG A 143 34.03 23.11 -15.01
C ARG A 143 35.34 23.16 -14.24
N TYR A 144 35.27 23.12 -12.91
CA TYR A 144 36.44 23.06 -12.01
C TYR A 144 37.41 21.91 -12.35
N GLU A 145 36.91 20.82 -12.96
CA GLU A 145 37.70 19.64 -13.33
C GLU A 145 38.25 19.66 -14.77
N PHE A 146 37.94 20.70 -15.57
CA PHE A 146 38.40 20.78 -16.96
C PHE A 146 39.92 20.87 -17.06
N ASP A 147 40.56 21.59 -16.14
CA ASP A 147 42.02 21.71 -16.11
C ASP A 147 42.69 20.36 -15.86
N GLN A 148 42.17 19.55 -14.94
CA GLN A 148 42.68 18.19 -14.70
C GLN A 148 42.46 17.27 -15.91
N PHE A 149 41.33 17.42 -16.60
CA PHE A 149 41.03 16.68 -17.82
C PHE A 149 42.00 17.06 -18.97
N ALA A 150 42.24 18.36 -19.16
CA ALA A 150 43.19 18.86 -20.16
C ALA A 150 44.63 18.38 -19.89
N VAL A 151 45.05 18.37 -18.61
CA VAL A 151 46.35 17.83 -18.21
C VAL A 151 46.43 16.32 -18.51
N ARG A 152 45.41 15.52 -18.16
CA ARG A 152 45.40 14.07 -18.47
C ARG A 152 45.48 13.79 -19.98
N ILE A 153 44.69 14.50 -20.78
CA ILE A 153 44.68 14.33 -22.25
C ILE A 153 46.04 14.69 -22.83
N SER A 154 46.65 15.81 -22.40
CA SER A 154 47.99 16.20 -22.88
C SER A 154 49.07 15.18 -22.49
N GLN A 155 48.99 14.60 -21.29
CA GLN A 155 49.90 13.53 -20.85
C GLN A 155 49.72 12.24 -21.66
N GLN A 156 48.48 11.83 -21.96
CA GLN A 156 48.22 10.66 -22.81
C GLN A 156 48.75 10.86 -24.23
N ILE A 157 48.52 12.03 -24.82
CA ILE A 157 49.05 12.36 -26.15
C ILE A 157 50.59 12.36 -26.14
N ARG A 158 51.21 12.90 -25.09
CA ARG A 158 52.68 12.88 -24.93
C ARG A 158 53.23 11.45 -24.84
N LYS A 159 52.52 10.55 -24.15
CA LYS A 159 52.93 9.14 -24.00
C LYS A 159 52.81 8.36 -25.31
N ILE A 160 51.84 8.68 -26.17
CA ILE A 160 51.66 8.03 -27.48
C ILE A 160 52.68 8.54 -28.51
N LEU A 161 53.15 9.78 -28.38
CA LEU A 161 54.07 10.41 -29.33
C LEU A 161 55.56 10.11 -29.06
N ASN A 162 55.89 9.61 -27.86
CA ASN A 162 57.25 9.25 -27.46
C ASN A 162 57.50 7.76 -27.62
#